data_AF-A0A7Y5PFG5-F1
#
_entry.id   AF-A0A7Y5PFG5-F1
#
_cell.length_a   1.000
_cell.length_b   1.000
_cell.length_c   1.000
_cell.angle_alpha   90.00
_cell.angle_beta   90.00
_cell.angle_gamma   90.00
#
_symmetry.space_group_name_H-M   'P 1'
#
loop_
_entity.id
_entity.type
_entity.pdbx_description
1 polymer ?
#
loop_
_entity_poly.entity_id
_entity_poly.type
_entity_poly.pdbx_seq_one_letter_code
_entity_poly.pdbx_strand_id
1 'polypeptide(L)' 'MIGIAGAAAPAGASEDVLRGRAAELRAEGRSARDVAAALVTELGAPRNLAYRLAHE' A
#
# COMPACT_ATOMS: atom_id res chain seq x y z
N MET A 1 17.36 2.13 -14.89
CA MET A 1 17.07 1.34 -13.68
C MET A 1 15.59 0.99 -13.75
N ILE A 2 15.26 -0.24 -14.13
CA ILE A 2 13.89 -0.75 -14.38
C ILE A 2 13.79 -2.04 -13.57
N GLY A 3 12.76 -2.39 -12.81
CA GLY A 3 11.45 -1.83 -12.50
C GLY A 3 10.73 -2.93 -11.72
N ILE A 4 10.08 -2.62 -10.60
CA ILE A 4 9.18 -3.55 -9.93
C ILE A 4 7.75 -3.20 -10.34
N ALA A 5 7.33 -3.72 -11.49
CA ALA A 5 5.92 -3.78 -11.83
C ALA A 5 5.26 -4.74 -10.83
N GLY A 6 4.64 -4.15 -9.80
CA GLY A 6 3.82 -4.86 -8.85
C GLY A 6 2.66 -5.53 -9.59
N ALA A 7 2.62 -6.86 -9.49
CA ALA A 7 1.61 -7.71 -10.11
C ALA A 7 0.19 -7.17 -9.91
N ALA A 8 -0.57 -7.14 -11.02
CA ALA A 8 -1.94 -6.65 -11.16
C ALA A 8 -2.80 -6.88 -9.91
N ALA A 9 -3.22 -5.79 -9.27
CA ALA A 9 -4.14 -5.83 -8.16
C ALA A 9 -5.58 -6.10 -8.67
N PRO A 10 -6.22 -7.21 -8.28
CA PRO A 10 -7.62 -7.43 -8.61
C PRO A 10 -8.54 -6.61 -7.68
N ALA A 11 -9.51 -5.94 -8.29
CA ALA A 11 -10.76 -5.38 -7.74
C ALA A 11 -10.76 -4.88 -6.28
N GLY A 12 -10.24 -3.67 -6.05
CA GLY A 12 -10.42 -2.92 -4.80
C GLY A 12 -9.34 -1.85 -4.64
N ALA A 13 -9.74 -0.57 -4.78
CA ALA A 13 -8.92 0.65 -4.80
C ALA A 13 -7.75 0.64 -5.82
N SER A 14 -7.64 1.70 -6.63
CA SER A 14 -6.53 1.84 -7.58
C SER A 14 -5.19 1.87 -6.84
N GLU A 15 -4.16 1.24 -7.41
CA GLU A 15 -2.83 1.15 -6.80
C GLU A 15 -2.24 2.54 -6.47
N ASP A 16 -2.52 3.55 -7.29
CA ASP A 16 -2.10 4.94 -7.04
C ASP A 16 -2.72 5.54 -5.78
N VAL A 17 -3.97 5.21 -5.47
CA VAL A 17 -4.65 5.64 -4.23
C VAL A 17 -4.01 4.98 -3.02
N LEU A 18 -3.72 3.68 -3.13
CA LEU A 18 -3.05 2.92 -2.08
C LEU A 18 -1.63 3.46 -1.83
N ARG A 19 -0.89 3.78 -2.90
CA ARG A 19 0.47 4.35 -2.81
C ARG A 19 0.45 5.74 -2.18
N GLY A 20 -0.50 6.59 -2.57
CA GLY A 20 -0.70 7.91 -1.98
C GLY A 20 -0.97 7.82 -0.48
N ARG A 21 -1.92 6.97 -0.08
CA ARG A 21 -2.25 6.76 1.34
C ARG A 21 -1.07 6.15 2.12
N ALA A 22 -0.34 5.21 1.52
CA ALA A 22 0.85 4.63 2.14
C ALA A 22 1.94 5.67 2.38
N ALA A 23 2.12 6.63 1.46
CA ALA A 23 3.07 7.73 1.61
C ALA A 23 2.66 8.69 2.74
N GLU A 24 1.37 9.04 2.83
CA GLU A 24 0.84 9.86 3.92
C GLU A 24 1.06 9.20 5.30
N LEU A 25 0.65 7.94 5.44
CA LEU A 25 0.79 7.21 6.71
C LEU A 25 2.25 7.04 7.12
N ARG A 26 3.17 6.88 6.16
CA ARG A 26 4.61 6.88 6.44
C ARG A 26 5.13 8.26 6.85
N ALA A 27 4.65 9.33 6.21
CA ALA A 27 5.00 10.70 6.59
C ALA A 27 4.49 11.06 8.00
N GLU A 28 3.40 10.44 8.45
CA GLU A 28 2.93 10.49 9.84
C GLU A 28 3.83 9.70 10.83
N GLY A 29 4.85 9.00 10.34
CA GLY A 29 5.79 8.21 11.15
C GLY A 29 5.25 6.83 11.56
N ARG A 30 4.19 6.34 10.90
CA ARG A 30 3.64 5.02 11.20
C ARG A 30 4.57 3.90 10.76
N SER A 31 4.54 2.79 11.50
CA SER A 31 5.31 1.60 11.14
C SER A 31 4.75 0.96 9.86
N ALA A 32 5.60 0.26 9.11
CA ALA A 32 5.16 -0.48 7.92
C ALA A 32 4.00 -1.46 8.22
N ARG A 33 3.93 -2.00 9.43
CA ARG A 33 2.82 -2.86 9.86
C ARG A 33 1.51 -2.08 9.98
N ASP A 34 1.56 -0.89 10.57
CA ASP A 34 0.39 -0.03 10.74
C ASP A 34 -0.08 0.53 9.39
N VAL A 35 0.86 0.87 8.51
CA VAL A 35 0.56 1.28 7.12
C VAL A 35 -0.17 0.16 6.40
N ALA A 36 0.38 -1.07 6.42
CA ALA A 36 -0.27 -2.21 5.77
C ALA A 36 -1.65 -2.52 6.36
N ALA A 37 -1.80 -2.43 7.69
CA ALA A 37 -3.09 -2.63 8.36
C ALA A 37 -4.11 -1.57 7.89
N ALA A 38 -3.73 -0.30 7.87
CA ALA A 38 -4.59 0.80 7.43
C ALA A 38 -5.02 0.65 5.97
N LEU A 39 -4.11 0.27 5.06
CA LEU A 39 -4.46 0.04 3.64
C LEU A 39 -5.50 -1.09 3.48
N VAL A 40 -5.38 -2.16 4.26
CA VAL A 40 -6.33 -3.28 4.24
C VAL A 40 -7.68 -2.87 4.84
N THR A 41 -7.68 -2.14 5.96
CA THR A 41 -8.91 -1.80 6.69
C THR A 41 -9.65 -0.62 6.08
N GLU A 42 -8.94 0.41 5.63
CA GLU A 42 -9.52 1.66 5.11
C GLU A 42 -9.88 1.55 3.62
N LEU A 43 -9.03 0.89 2.83
CA LEU A 43 -9.13 0.86 1.38
C LEU A 43 -9.42 -0.53 0.82
N GLY A 44 -9.56 -1.54 1.68
CA GLY A 44 -9.82 -2.91 1.26
C GLY A 44 -8.66 -3.54 0.48
N ALA A 45 -7.44 -3.01 0.64
CA ALA A 45 -6.30 -3.47 -0.14
C ALA A 45 -6.02 -4.96 0.12
N PRO A 46 -5.64 -5.73 -0.91
CA PRO A 46 -5.12 -7.07 -0.71
C PRO A 46 -3.91 -7.03 0.22
N ARG A 47 -3.86 -7.91 1.23
CA ARG A 47 -2.76 -7.94 2.21
C ARG A 47 -1.37 -7.93 1.58
N ASN A 48 -1.18 -8.70 0.50
CA ASN A 48 0.10 -8.76 -0.21
C ASN A 48 0.51 -7.42 -0.82
N LEU A 49 -0.46 -6.66 -1.35
CA LEU A 49 -0.21 -5.34 -1.91
C LEU A 49 0.06 -4.32 -0.81
N ALA A 50 -0.71 -4.36 0.27
CA ALA A 50 -0.52 -3.50 1.43
C ALA A 50 0.87 -3.68 2.06
N TYR A 51 1.33 -4.92 2.24
CA TYR A 51 2.67 -5.21 2.74
C TYR A 51 3.78 -4.72 1.81
N ARG A 52 3.59 -4.86 0.49
CA ARG A 52 4.55 -4.37 -0.51
C ARG A 52 4.66 -2.84 -0.45
N LEU A 53 3.54 -2.14 -0.51
CA LEU A 53 3.48 -0.68 -0.47
C LEU A 53 3.98 -0.09 0.86
N ALA A 54 3.87 -0.84 1.95
CA ALA A 54 4.39 -0.43 3.25
C ALA A 54 5.93 -0.56 3.36
N HIS A 55 6.57 -1.29 2.46
CA HIS A 55 8.04 -1.51 2.43
C HIS A 55 8.76 -0.82 1.26
N GLU A 56 8.03 -0.25 0.29
CA GLU A 56 8.58 0.74 -0.65
C GLU A 56 8.94 2.05 0.09
#